data_AF-A0AAW6KAF5-F1
#
_entry.id   AF-A0AAW6KAF5-F1
#
_cell.length_a   1.000
_cell.length_b   1.000
_cell.length_c   1.000
_cell.angle_alpha   90.00
_cell.angle_beta   90.00
_cell.angle_gamma   90.00
#
_symmetry.space_group_name_H-M   'P 1'
#
loop_
_entity.id
_entity.type
_entity.pdbx_description
1 polymer ?
#
loop_
_entity_poly.entity_id
_entity_poly.type
_entity_poly.pdbx_seq_one_letter_code
_entity_poly.pdbx_strand_id
1 'polypeptide(L)'
;MGTVVSFNNEKQKKQINLEKKLLRELSLEKMLNSAEECFAPLFHFFSKHTDILYDGCIDFAIEAYLLGAEYGKFGYHGEPVQRAMVRSEKEEKQLLHELYEYAVSWSEAFNIQAAHEPLYYACEYFIQSWWKEGFSERERRFKLRLR
;
A
#
# COMPACT_ATOMS: atom_id res chain seq x y z
N MET A 1 -38.75 5.50 19.74
CA MET A 1 -37.44 5.98 20.20
C MET A 1 -36.49 5.96 19.01
N GLY A 2 -36.19 7.11 18.42
CA GLY A 2 -35.28 7.20 17.28
C GLY A 2 -33.84 7.17 17.78
N THR A 3 -33.12 6.08 17.52
CA THR A 3 -31.70 5.99 17.82
C THR A 3 -30.96 6.90 16.85
N VAL A 4 -30.39 7.99 17.37
CA VAL A 4 -29.49 8.86 16.61
C VAL A 4 -28.20 8.09 16.41
N VAL A 5 -28.16 7.24 15.38
CA VAL A 5 -26.91 6.62 14.95
C VAL A 5 -26.06 7.75 14.36
N SER A 6 -24.98 8.11 15.05
CA SER A 6 -24.05 9.13 14.57
C SER A 6 -23.54 8.75 13.17
N PHE A 7 -23.65 9.67 12.21
CA PHE A 7 -23.19 9.49 10.83
C PHE A 7 -21.73 8.99 10.75
N ASN A 8 -20.90 9.35 11.73
CA ASN A 8 -19.51 8.89 11.83
C ASN A 8 -19.40 7.39 12.05
N ASN A 9 -20.25 6.81 12.90
CA ASN A 9 -20.21 5.37 13.19
C ASN A 9 -20.59 4.55 11.95
N GLU A 10 -21.58 5.00 11.17
CA GLU A 10 -21.96 4.33 9.92
C GLU A 10 -20.90 4.51 8.83
N LYS A 11 -20.26 5.68 8.73
CA LYS A 11 -19.14 5.90 7.83
C LYS A 11 -17.97 4.97 8.14
N GLN A 12 -17.59 4.86 9.42
CA GLN A 12 -16.50 4.00 9.86
C GLN A 12 -16.79 2.51 9.61
N LYS A 13 -18.01 2.04 9.91
CA LYS A 13 -18.41 0.66 9.59
C LYS A 13 -18.33 0.37 8.09
N LYS A 14 -18.76 1.31 7.24
CA LYS A 14 -18.67 1.16 5.78
C LYS A 14 -17.21 1.08 5.32
N GLN A 15 -16.32 1.87 5.92
CA GLN A 15 -14.90 1.85 5.63
C GLN A 15 -14.26 0.50 6.04
N ILE A 16 -14.46 0.06 7.28
CA ILE A 16 -13.94 -1.24 7.77
C ILE A 16 -14.45 -2.40 6.91
N ASN A 17 -15.73 -2.40 6.55
CA ASN A 17 -16.31 -3.45 5.70
C ASN A 17 -15.77 -3.43 4.27
N LEU A 18 -15.40 -2.25 3.77
CA LEU A 18 -14.77 -2.10 2.47
C LEU A 18 -13.35 -2.65 2.49
N GLU A 19 -12.53 -2.23 3.46
CA GLU A 19 -11.15 -2.69 3.64
C GLU A 19 -11.11 -4.21 3.75
N LYS A 20 -11.93 -4.80 4.62
CA LYS A 20 -12.05 -6.27 4.75
C LYS A 20 -12.39 -6.97 3.43
N LYS A 21 -13.20 -6.35 2.57
CA LYS A 21 -13.55 -6.93 1.26
C LYS A 21 -12.43 -6.79 0.24
N LEU A 22 -11.61 -5.75 0.33
CA LEU A 22 -10.48 -5.55 -0.56
C LEU A 22 -9.35 -6.51 -0.20
N LEU A 23 -9.05 -6.65 1.10
CA LEU A 23 -8.01 -7.55 1.60
C LEU A 23 -8.26 -9.04 1.28
N ARG A 24 -9.51 -9.47 1.16
CA ARG A 24 -9.84 -10.88 0.81
C ARG A 24 -9.35 -11.33 -0.57
N GLU A 25 -9.17 -10.40 -1.50
CA GLU A 25 -8.74 -10.70 -2.87
C GLU A 25 -7.25 -10.37 -3.08
N LEU A 26 -6.60 -9.83 -2.05
CA LEU A 26 -5.21 -9.45 -2.08
C LEU A 26 -4.35 -10.69 -1.83
N SER A 27 -3.53 -11.04 -2.82
CA SER A 27 -2.66 -12.22 -2.73
C SER A 27 -1.41 -11.88 -1.92
N LEU A 28 -1.23 -12.59 -0.80
CA LEU A 28 0.01 -12.56 -0.01
C LEU A 28 1.23 -12.93 -0.88
N GLU A 29 1.08 -13.91 -1.77
CA GLU A 29 2.15 -14.31 -2.69
C GLU A 29 2.55 -13.17 -3.64
N LYS A 30 1.57 -12.38 -4.13
CA LYS A 30 1.85 -11.21 -4.96
C LYS A 30 2.63 -10.14 -4.18
N MET A 31 2.31 -9.94 -2.91
CA MET A 31 3.03 -9.02 -2.01
C MET A 31 4.47 -9.46 -1.79
N LEU A 32 4.66 -10.74 -1.48
CA LEU A 32 5.98 -11.33 -1.28
C LEU A 32 6.84 -11.23 -2.56
N ASN A 33 6.27 -11.53 -3.73
CA ASN A 33 6.97 -11.42 -5.00
C ASN A 33 7.36 -9.98 -5.32
N SER A 34 6.43 -9.04 -5.12
CA SER A 34 6.68 -7.61 -5.33
C SER A 34 7.76 -7.07 -4.41
N ALA A 35 7.78 -7.50 -3.14
CA ALA A 35 8.84 -7.12 -2.20
C ALA A 35 10.19 -7.69 -2.65
N GLU A 36 10.25 -8.98 -3.02
CA GLU A 36 11.47 -9.63 -3.54
C GLU A 36 12.02 -8.89 -4.76
N GLU A 37 11.17 -8.56 -5.74
CA GLU A 37 11.57 -7.81 -6.94
C GLU A 37 12.17 -6.44 -6.61
N CYS A 38 11.64 -5.74 -5.60
CA CYS A 38 12.09 -4.39 -5.24
C CYS A 38 13.38 -4.42 -4.41
N PHE A 39 13.51 -5.36 -3.47
CA PHE A 39 14.52 -5.28 -2.42
C PHE A 39 15.62 -6.35 -2.53
N ALA A 40 15.39 -7.48 -3.20
CA ALA A 40 16.44 -8.50 -3.38
C ALA A 40 17.72 -7.97 -4.07
N PRO A 41 17.64 -7.06 -5.06
CA PRO A 41 18.85 -6.48 -5.66
C PRO A 41 19.66 -5.61 -4.71
N LEU A 42 19.04 -5.10 -3.64
CA LEU A 42 19.65 -4.17 -2.68
C LEU A 42 20.16 -4.87 -1.42
N PHE A 43 19.59 -6.05 -1.11
CA PHE A 43 19.88 -6.82 0.08
C PHE A 43 20.27 -8.24 -0.32
N HIS A 44 21.57 -8.55 -0.33
CA HIS A 44 22.09 -9.85 -0.77
C HIS A 44 21.58 -11.06 0.04
N PHE A 45 21.03 -10.86 1.23
CA PHE A 45 20.44 -11.89 2.07
C PHE A 45 18.91 -11.98 1.99
N PHE A 46 18.27 -11.10 1.20
CA PHE A 46 16.81 -11.00 1.14
C PHE A 46 16.21 -12.23 0.50
N SER A 47 15.77 -13.17 1.34
CA SER A 47 15.14 -14.41 0.90
C SER A 47 13.74 -14.53 1.50
N LYS A 48 12.77 -14.93 0.68
CA LYS A 48 11.36 -15.18 1.04
C LYS A 48 11.15 -16.12 2.23
N HIS A 49 12.20 -16.75 2.75
CA HIS A 49 12.11 -17.82 3.74
C HIS A 49 12.62 -17.44 5.14
N THR A 50 13.22 -16.25 5.35
CA THR A 50 13.87 -15.94 6.65
C THR A 50 13.79 -14.52 7.19
N ASP A 51 13.31 -13.50 6.47
CA ASP A 51 13.53 -12.12 6.94
C ASP A 51 12.27 -11.44 7.48
N ILE A 52 12.36 -11.00 8.74
CA ILE A 52 11.44 -10.04 9.40
C ILE A 52 11.23 -8.79 8.52
N LEU A 53 12.17 -8.49 7.61
CA LEU A 53 12.06 -7.46 6.58
C LEU A 53 10.81 -7.66 5.68
N TYR A 54 10.49 -8.89 5.29
CA TYR A 54 9.33 -9.20 4.44
C TYR A 54 8.01 -8.94 5.15
N ASP A 55 7.92 -9.29 6.44
CA ASP A 55 6.70 -9.09 7.22
C ASP A 55 6.36 -7.59 7.28
N GLY A 56 7.34 -6.72 7.49
CA GLY A 56 7.13 -5.27 7.43
C GLY A 56 6.72 -4.79 6.03
N CYS A 57 7.35 -5.30 4.96
CA CYS A 57 6.95 -4.94 3.59
C CYS A 57 5.49 -5.30 3.28
N ILE A 58 4.94 -6.37 3.85
CA ILE A 58 3.53 -6.74 3.69
C ILE A 58 2.63 -5.68 4.32
N ASP A 59 2.94 -5.21 5.52
CA ASP A 59 2.17 -4.15 6.20
C ASP A 59 2.15 -2.87 5.36
N PHE A 60 3.31 -2.42 4.87
CA PHE A 60 3.41 -1.26 3.98
C PHE A 60 2.66 -1.45 2.65
N ALA A 61 2.70 -2.65 2.07
CA ALA A 61 1.94 -2.96 0.85
C ALA A 61 0.42 -2.88 1.10
N ILE A 62 -0.04 -3.40 2.24
CA ILE A 62 -1.45 -3.31 2.66
C ILE A 62 -1.86 -1.85 2.83
N GLU A 63 -1.06 -1.05 3.54
CA GLU A 63 -1.37 0.36 3.79
C GLU A 63 -1.41 1.17 2.50
N ALA A 64 -0.43 1.01 1.62
CA ALA A 64 -0.39 1.66 0.31
C ALA A 64 -1.61 1.27 -0.54
N TYR A 65 -1.94 -0.03 -0.56
CA TYR A 65 -3.09 -0.56 -1.29
C TYR A 65 -4.42 0.01 -0.75
N LEU A 66 -4.61 0.06 0.56
CA LEU A 66 -5.81 0.64 1.16
C LEU A 66 -5.91 2.14 0.91
N LEU A 67 -4.78 2.87 0.98
CA LEU A 67 -4.70 4.28 0.64
C LEU A 67 -5.17 4.51 -0.80
N GLY A 68 -4.58 3.80 -1.78
CA GLY A 68 -5.02 3.89 -3.17
C GLY A 68 -6.50 3.56 -3.37
N ALA A 69 -6.99 2.53 -2.67
CA ALA A 69 -8.40 2.15 -2.73
C ALA A 69 -9.36 3.19 -2.14
N GLU A 70 -8.93 4.03 -1.20
CA GLU A 70 -9.74 5.16 -0.71
C GLU A 70 -9.97 6.20 -1.82
N TYR A 71 -8.96 6.41 -2.66
CA TYR A 71 -8.98 7.37 -3.78
C TYR A 71 -9.54 6.79 -5.09
N GLY A 72 -9.66 5.47 -5.23
CA GLY A 72 -10.20 4.83 -6.45
C GLY A 72 -11.64 5.21 -6.82
N LYS A 73 -12.41 5.81 -5.90
CA LYS A 73 -13.71 6.44 -6.23
C LYS A 73 -13.57 7.58 -7.24
N PHE A 74 -12.44 8.29 -7.25
CA PHE A 74 -12.19 9.39 -8.18
C PHE A 74 -11.94 8.88 -9.60
N GLY A 75 -11.26 7.72 -9.74
CA GLY A 75 -11.09 7.05 -11.03
C GLY A 75 -12.43 6.70 -11.68
N TYR A 76 -13.39 6.22 -10.88
CA TYR A 76 -14.75 5.98 -11.35
C TYR A 76 -15.42 7.23 -11.94
N HIS A 77 -15.12 8.42 -11.40
CA HIS A 77 -15.60 9.70 -11.91
C HIS A 77 -14.75 10.29 -13.06
N GLY A 78 -13.80 9.53 -13.60
CA GLY A 78 -12.96 9.91 -14.73
C GLY A 78 -11.70 10.69 -14.35
N GLU A 79 -11.35 10.75 -13.06
CA GLU A 79 -10.09 11.38 -12.63
C GLU A 79 -8.90 10.48 -12.99
N PRO A 80 -7.84 11.01 -13.64
CA PRO A 80 -6.66 10.22 -13.93
C PRO A 80 -5.92 9.84 -12.65
N VAL A 81 -5.34 8.64 -12.64
CA VAL A 81 -4.59 8.04 -11.51
C VAL A 81 -3.58 9.02 -10.92
N GLN A 82 -2.82 9.72 -11.75
CA GLN A 82 -1.78 10.66 -11.32
C GLN A 82 -2.38 11.83 -10.53
N ARG A 83 -3.53 12.35 -10.95
CA ARG A 83 -4.21 13.43 -10.21
C ARG A 83 -4.76 12.92 -8.89
N ALA A 84 -5.28 11.69 -8.86
CA ALA A 84 -5.75 11.08 -7.62
C ALA A 84 -4.61 10.83 -6.62
N MET A 85 -3.42 10.42 -7.08
CA MET A 85 -2.22 10.29 -6.23
C MET A 85 -1.81 11.61 -5.58
N VAL A 86 -1.85 12.73 -6.33
CA VAL A 86 -1.55 14.06 -5.77
C VAL A 86 -2.46 14.40 -4.58
N ARG A 87 -3.69 13.87 -4.54
CA ARG A 87 -4.60 14.09 -3.40
C ARG A 87 -4.16 13.37 -2.14
N SER A 88 -3.39 12.28 -2.26
CA SER A 88 -2.83 11.50 -1.17
C SER A 88 -1.33 11.74 -0.98
N GLU A 89 -0.77 12.80 -1.57
CA GLU A 89 0.69 13.04 -1.58
C GLU A 89 1.29 13.09 -0.17
N LYS A 90 0.54 13.65 0.79
CA LYS A 90 0.99 13.74 2.19
C LYS A 90 1.11 12.35 2.82
N GLU A 91 0.07 11.55 2.71
CA GLU A 91 0.02 10.19 3.25
C GLU A 91 1.01 9.27 2.53
N GLU A 92 1.14 9.39 1.21
CA GLU A 92 2.11 8.63 0.40
C GLU A 92 3.54 8.94 0.81
N LYS A 93 3.89 10.24 0.97
CA LYS A 93 5.24 10.64 1.42
C LYS A 93 5.56 10.17 2.84
N GLN A 94 4.56 10.17 3.72
CA GLN A 94 4.73 9.64 5.06
C GLN A 94 5.01 8.14 5.02
N LEU A 95 4.20 7.38 4.27
CA LEU A 95 4.37 5.93 4.14
C LEU A 95 5.70 5.55 3.49
N LEU A 96 6.13 6.32 2.47
CA LEU A 96 7.44 6.20 1.85
C LEU A 96 8.58 6.44 2.85
N HIS A 97 8.48 7.50 3.64
CA HIS A 97 9.49 7.81 4.64
C HIS A 97 9.59 6.69 5.69
N GLU A 98 8.45 6.19 6.20
CA GLU A 98 8.42 5.12 7.18
C GLU A 98 9.00 3.80 6.63
N LEU A 99 8.69 3.43 5.38
CA LEU A 99 9.27 2.26 4.72
C LEU A 99 10.78 2.43 4.51
N TYR A 100 11.23 3.63 4.13
CA TYR A 100 12.65 3.91 3.93
C TYR A 100 13.43 3.80 5.25
N GLU A 101 12.96 4.44 6.32
CA GLU A 101 13.58 4.33 7.65
C GLU A 101 13.60 2.89 8.14
N TYR A 102 12.51 2.15 7.93
CA TYR A 102 12.43 0.73 8.22
C TYR A 102 13.53 -0.05 7.48
N ALA A 103 13.66 0.12 6.16
CA ALA A 103 14.66 -0.59 5.38
C ALA A 103 16.10 -0.19 5.73
N VAL A 104 16.35 1.09 6.04
CA VAL A 104 17.66 1.57 6.53
C VAL A 104 18.00 0.91 7.86
N SER A 105 17.07 0.88 8.82
CA SER A 105 17.32 0.28 10.14
C SER A 105 17.73 -1.19 10.06
N TRP A 106 17.13 -1.94 9.13
CA TRP A 106 17.50 -3.34 8.89
C TRP A 106 18.81 -3.47 8.13
N SER A 107 19.11 -2.56 7.19
CA SER A 107 20.41 -2.52 6.53
C SER A 107 21.54 -2.36 7.55
N GLU A 108 21.36 -1.47 8.53
CA GLU A 108 22.31 -1.24 9.62
C GLU A 108 22.41 -2.45 10.54
N ALA A 109 21.27 -3.04 10.95
CA ALA A 109 21.23 -4.22 11.80
C ALA A 109 21.98 -5.43 11.20
N PHE A 110 21.94 -5.57 9.87
CA PHE A 110 22.63 -6.64 9.15
C PHE A 110 24.03 -6.24 8.62
N ASN A 111 24.53 -5.05 8.96
CA ASN A 111 25.80 -4.49 8.45
C ASN A 111 25.90 -4.47 6.91
N ILE A 112 24.78 -4.20 6.24
CA ILE A 112 24.67 -4.08 4.79
C ILE A 112 24.83 -2.60 4.43
N GLN A 113 25.82 -2.27 3.60
CA GLN A 113 25.92 -0.95 2.99
C GLN A 113 24.91 -0.82 1.86
N ALA A 114 23.67 -0.52 2.22
CA ALA A 114 22.65 -0.17 1.24
C ALA A 114 22.96 1.22 0.65
N ALA A 115 22.96 1.33 -0.67
CA ALA A 115 23.04 2.64 -1.32
C ALA A 115 21.72 3.39 -1.07
N HIS A 116 21.78 4.50 -0.33
CA HIS A 116 20.61 5.26 0.12
C HIS A 116 19.68 5.69 -1.03
N GLU A 117 20.24 6.18 -2.14
CA GLU A 117 19.45 6.65 -3.29
C GLU A 117 18.71 5.50 -4.00
N PRO A 118 19.37 4.39 -4.40
CA PRO A 118 18.67 3.20 -4.91
C PRO A 118 17.62 2.63 -3.96
N LEU A 119 17.89 2.64 -2.65
CA LEU A 119 16.93 2.16 -1.65
C LEU A 119 15.68 3.04 -1.61
N TYR A 120 15.86 4.35 -1.59
CA TYR A 120 14.74 5.30 -1.62
C TYR A 120 13.85 5.10 -2.85
N TYR A 121 14.45 4.95 -4.04
CA TYR A 121 13.69 4.69 -5.27
C TYR A 121 12.97 3.34 -5.26
N ALA A 122 13.56 2.30 -4.67
CA ALA A 122 12.88 1.02 -4.51
C ALA A 122 11.67 1.14 -3.57
N CYS A 123 11.79 1.86 -2.46
CA CYS A 123 10.68 2.15 -1.55
C CYS A 123 9.58 2.96 -2.25
N GLU A 124 9.94 4.01 -3.00
CA GLU A 124 8.99 4.85 -3.73
C GLU A 124 8.21 4.02 -4.75
N TYR A 125 8.91 3.23 -5.56
CA TYR A 125 8.30 2.34 -6.54
C TYR A 125 7.36 1.33 -5.88
N PHE A 126 7.79 0.70 -4.78
CA PHE A 126 6.99 -0.27 -4.04
C PHE A 126 5.67 0.34 -3.54
N ILE A 127 5.73 1.48 -2.84
CA ILE A 127 4.52 2.17 -2.34
C ILE A 127 3.60 2.58 -3.49
N GLN A 128 4.15 3.20 -4.53
CA GLN A 128 3.34 3.66 -5.67
C GLN A 128 2.69 2.52 -6.44
N SER A 129 3.36 1.37 -6.56
CA SER A 129 2.81 0.19 -7.23
C SER A 129 1.57 -0.34 -6.51
N TRP A 130 1.65 -0.49 -5.18
CA TRP A 130 0.53 -0.97 -4.35
C TRP A 130 -0.60 0.04 -4.27
N TRP A 131 -0.28 1.34 -4.19
CA TRP A 131 -1.27 2.40 -4.30
C TRP A 131 -2.08 2.30 -5.60
N LYS A 132 -1.39 2.16 -6.75
CA LYS A 132 -2.05 2.07 -8.06
C LYS A 132 -2.91 0.81 -8.18
N GLU A 133 -2.46 -0.31 -7.63
CA GLU A 133 -3.23 -1.55 -7.57
C GLU A 133 -4.54 -1.35 -6.78
N GLY A 134 -4.45 -0.76 -5.59
CA GLY A 134 -5.61 -0.48 -4.74
C GLY A 134 -6.63 0.46 -5.38
N PHE A 135 -6.13 1.53 -6.01
CA PHE A 135 -6.93 2.46 -6.78
C PHE A 135 -7.70 1.76 -7.90
N SER A 136 -7.00 0.96 -8.71
CA SER A 136 -7.56 0.26 -9.86
C SER A 136 -8.60 -0.78 -9.45
N GLU A 137 -8.33 -1.52 -8.36
CA GLU A 137 -9.27 -2.53 -7.86
C GLU A 137 -10.56 -1.88 -7.34
N ARG A 138 -10.43 -0.75 -6.63
CA ARG A 138 -11.60 0.00 -6.18
C ARG A 138 -12.40 0.54 -7.35
N GLU A 139 -11.75 1.13 -8.34
CA GLU A 139 -12.38 1.67 -9.55
C GLU A 139 -13.15 0.56 -10.29
N ARG A 140 -12.51 -0.60 -10.48
CA ARG A 140 -13.12 -1.79 -11.10
C ARG A 140 -14.39 -2.21 -10.37
N ARG A 141 -14.37 -2.30 -9.04
CA ARG A 141 -15.53 -2.68 -8.23
C ARG A 141 -16.68 -1.67 -8.31
N PHE A 142 -16.37 -0.38 -8.39
CA PHE A 142 -17.41 0.63 -8.61
C PHE A 142 -18.11 0.42 -9.95
N LYS A 143 -17.33 0.17 -11.02
CA LYS A 143 -17.86 -0.11 -12.36
C LYS A 143 -18.71 -1.39 -12.41
N LEU A 144 -18.34 -2.44 -11.65
CA LEU A 144 -19.07 -3.72 -11.61
C LEU A 144 -20.37 -3.68 -10.81
N ARG A 145 -20.50 -2.80 -9.80
CA ARG A 145 -21.71 -2.68 -8.97
C ARG A 145 -22.88 -1.96 -9.65
N LEU A 146 -22.63 -1.34 -10.80
CA LEU A 146 -23.60 -0.54 -11.55
C LEU A 146 -24.08 -1.23 -12.83
N ARG A 147 -23.81 -2.54 -12.97
CA ARG A 147 -24.36 -3.40 -14.02
C ARG A 147 -25.55 -4.18 -13.52
#